data_AF-D3SD29-F1
#
_entry.id   AF-D3SD29-F1
#
_cell.length_a   1.000
_cell.length_b   1.000
_cell.length_c   1.000
_cell.angle_alpha   90.00
_cell.angle_beta   90.00
_cell.angle_gamma   90.00
#
_symmetry.space_group_name_H-M   'P 1'
#
loop_
_entity.id
_entity.type
_entity.pdbx_description
1 polymer ?
#
loop_
_entity_poly.entity_id
_entity_poly.type
_entity_poly.pdbx_seq_one_letter_code
_entity_poly.pdbx_strand_id
1 'polypeptide(L)'
;MAHILNPYADDQPEPKHIVLRARSGEAVSANFTLQDRRGRQSAAEYLFHLYSTIKQKLDEPVLDTAAPSPDDQAAMQRLILYSAGAHDTMFGTFNASSASSEMPEEERNEFVEIFLLACATVIEGQRITVDLQRGLVTAETA
;
A
#
# COMPACT_ATOMS: atom_id res chain seq x y z
N MET A 1 -26.44 -35.06 -5.50
CA MET A 1 -26.69 -33.62 -5.31
C MET A 1 -25.32 -32.96 -5.15
N ALA A 2 -24.90 -32.15 -6.12
CA ALA A 2 -23.63 -31.44 -6.01
C ALA A 2 -23.80 -30.33 -4.97
N HIS A 3 -23.08 -30.42 -3.85
CA HIS A 3 -22.90 -29.28 -2.96
C HIS A 3 -22.13 -28.22 -3.77
N ILE A 4 -22.83 -27.17 -4.18
CA ILE A 4 -22.17 -25.96 -4.66
C ILE A 4 -21.50 -25.37 -3.43
N LEU A 5 -20.22 -25.71 -3.21
CA LEU A 5 -19.36 -24.91 -2.35
C LEU A 5 -19.36 -23.52 -2.97
N ASN A 6 -20.02 -22.58 -2.31
CA ASN A 6 -19.82 -21.17 -2.60
C ASN A 6 -18.52 -20.80 -1.87
N PRO A 7 -17.37 -20.65 -2.55
CA PRO A 7 -16.10 -20.30 -1.90
C PRO A 7 -16.12 -18.86 -1.35
N TYR A 8 -17.23 -18.13 -1.51
CA TYR A 8 -17.39 -16.72 -1.17
C TYR A 8 -18.38 -16.47 -0.02
N ALA A 9 -18.76 -17.50 0.75
CA ALA A 9 -19.74 -17.37 1.83
C ALA A 9 -19.19 -16.65 3.09
N ASP A 10 -17.86 -16.44 3.17
CA ASP A 10 -17.15 -15.92 4.35
C ASP A 10 -16.61 -14.49 4.20
N ASP A 11 -16.87 -13.79 3.10
CA ASP A 11 -16.42 -12.39 2.93
C ASP A 11 -17.29 -11.44 3.78
N GLN A 12 -17.03 -11.40 5.09
CA GLN A 12 -17.53 -10.34 5.96
C GLN A 12 -16.69 -9.07 5.78
N PRO A 13 -17.30 -7.88 5.90
CA PRO A 13 -16.55 -6.64 5.87
C PRO A 13 -15.39 -6.65 6.87
N GLU A 14 -14.18 -6.38 6.39
CA GLU A 14 -12.95 -6.41 7.20
C GLU A 14 -12.53 -4.98 7.54
N PRO A 15 -12.59 -4.57 8.82
CA PRO A 15 -12.05 -3.29 9.24
C PRO A 15 -10.52 -3.33 9.22
N LYS A 16 -9.91 -2.30 8.63
CA LYS A 16 -8.48 -2.09 8.55
C LYS A 16 -8.13 -0.71 9.09
N HIS A 17 -7.10 -0.66 9.91
CA HIS A 17 -6.42 0.56 10.32
C HIS A 17 -5.00 0.52 9.77
N ILE A 18 -4.62 1.52 8.98
CA ILE A 18 -3.27 1.63 8.44
C ILE A 18 -2.63 2.94 8.85
N VAL A 19 -1.37 2.87 9.28
CA VAL A 19 -0.52 4.01 9.59
C VAL A 19 0.73 3.92 8.73
N LEU A 20 1.11 5.03 8.11
CA LEU A 20 2.40 5.19 7.44
C LEU A 20 3.19 6.27 8.17
N ARG A 21 4.40 5.90 8.64
CA ARG A 21 5.34 6.80 9.31
C ARG A 21 6.43 7.20 8.32
N ALA A 22 6.47 8.48 8.00
CA ALA A 22 7.47 9.10 7.14
C ALA A 22 8.85 9.07 7.78
N ARG A 23 9.92 9.28 6.99
CA ARG A 23 11.28 9.35 7.53
C ARG A 23 11.47 10.54 8.48
N SER A 24 10.70 11.61 8.30
CA SER A 24 10.66 12.79 9.16
C SER A 24 10.14 12.49 10.58
N GLY A 25 9.46 11.35 10.78
CA GLY A 25 8.77 11.02 12.03
C GLY A 25 7.29 11.45 12.05
N GLU A 26 6.84 12.17 11.03
CA GLU A 26 5.42 12.45 10.81
C GLU A 26 4.68 11.17 10.38
N ALA A 27 3.37 11.14 10.59
CA ALA A 27 2.56 9.98 10.26
C ALA A 27 1.22 10.39 9.63
N VAL A 28 0.81 9.61 8.64
CA VAL A 28 -0.53 9.63 8.06
C VAL A 28 -1.22 8.32 8.36
N SER A 29 -2.53 8.37 8.59
CA SER A 29 -3.30 7.17 8.92
C SER A 29 -4.68 7.20 8.29
N ALA A 30 -5.19 6.03 7.94
CA ALA A 30 -6.53 5.86 7.42
C ALA A 30 -7.22 4.65 8.04
N ASN A 31 -8.55 4.71 8.09
CA ASN A 31 -9.41 3.60 8.47
C ASN A 31 -10.21 3.20 7.24
N PHE A 32 -10.17 1.92 6.89
CA PHE A 32 -10.93 1.37 5.78
C PHE A 32 -11.80 0.21 6.25
N THR A 33 -12.92 0.01 5.59
CA THR A 33 -13.72 -1.22 5.73
C THR A 33 -13.76 -1.88 4.37
N LEU A 34 -12.95 -2.93 4.19
CA LEU A 34 -12.92 -3.68 2.96
C LEU A 34 -14.17 -4.55 2.88
N GLN A 35 -14.94 -4.43 1.80
CA GLN A 35 -16.18 -5.20 1.65
C GLN A 35 -15.91 -6.69 1.39
N ASP A 36 -14.83 -6.98 0.66
CA ASP A 36 -14.40 -8.32 0.29
C ASP A 36 -12.90 -8.30 -0.07
N ARG A 37 -12.37 -9.47 -0.46
CA ARG A 37 -10.97 -9.64 -0.90
C ARG A 37 -10.75 -9.48 -2.41
N ARG A 38 -11.75 -9.09 -3.19
CA ARG A 38 -11.67 -9.04 -4.65
C ARG A 38 -10.73 -7.96 -5.18
N GLY A 39 -10.58 -6.88 -4.42
CA GLY A 39 -9.67 -5.77 -4.76
C GLY A 39 -8.18 -6.12 -4.67
N ARG A 40 -7.81 -7.28 -4.10
CA ARG A 40 -6.39 -7.64 -3.83
C ARG A 40 -5.53 -7.68 -5.09
N GLN A 41 -6.04 -8.25 -6.18
CA GLN A 41 -5.29 -8.34 -7.43
C GLN A 41 -5.05 -6.95 -8.03
N SER A 42 -6.09 -6.12 -8.12
CA SER A 42 -5.97 -4.75 -8.65
C SER A 42 -5.08 -3.87 -7.78
N ALA A 43 -5.13 -4.03 -6.45
CA ALA A 43 -4.24 -3.31 -5.54
C ALA A 43 -2.77 -3.73 -5.70
N ALA A 44 -2.50 -5.03 -5.90
CA ALA A 44 -1.16 -5.53 -6.18
C ALA A 44 -0.62 -5.00 -7.52
N GLU A 45 -1.46 -4.97 -8.55
CA GLU A 45 -1.13 -4.40 -9.87
C GLU A 45 -0.83 -2.90 -9.78
N TYR A 46 -1.64 -2.15 -9.03
CA TYR A 46 -1.38 -0.73 -8.77
C TYR A 46 -0.02 -0.50 -8.10
N LEU A 47 0.27 -1.23 -7.02
CA LEU A 47 1.55 -1.12 -6.29
C LEU A 47 2.74 -1.51 -7.16
N PHE A 48 2.59 -2.55 -7.99
CA PHE A 48 3.62 -2.97 -8.93
C PHE A 48 3.84 -1.96 -10.06
N HIS A 49 2.77 -1.36 -10.58
CA HIS A 49 2.84 -0.29 -11.57
C HIS A 49 3.58 0.93 -11.01
N LEU A 50 3.26 1.32 -9.78
CA LEU A 50 3.94 2.42 -9.09
C LEU A 50 5.43 2.15 -8.92
N TYR A 51 5.78 0.97 -8.40
CA TYR A 51 7.16 0.50 -8.25
C TYR A 51 7.94 0.54 -9.57
N SER A 52 7.36 -0.03 -10.62
CA SER A 52 7.98 -0.13 -11.94
C SER A 52 8.19 1.25 -12.57
N THR A 53 7.19 2.13 -12.44
CA THR A 53 7.27 3.51 -12.93
C THR A 53 8.36 4.30 -12.23
N ILE A 54 8.49 4.17 -10.91
CA ILE A 54 9.55 4.84 -10.14
C ILE A 54 10.92 4.36 -10.60
N LYS A 55 11.10 3.04 -10.75
CA LYS A 55 12.36 2.47 -11.24
C LYS A 55 12.73 2.94 -12.64
N GLN A 56 11.77 2.96 -13.56
CA GLN A 56 12.00 3.47 -14.92
C GLN A 56 12.43 4.94 -14.90
N LYS A 57 11.81 5.77 -14.06
CA LYS A 57 12.20 7.18 -13.89
C LYS A 57 13.59 7.37 -13.28
N LEU A 58 14.05 6.39 -12.50
CA LEU A 58 15.38 6.37 -11.89
C LEU A 58 16.45 5.65 -12.73
N ASP A 59 16.10 5.22 -13.95
CA ASP A 59 16.97 4.41 -14.82
C ASP A 59 17.45 3.10 -14.14
N GLU A 60 16.63 2.57 -13.24
CA GLU A 60 16.86 1.27 -12.59
C GLU A 60 16.25 0.12 -13.41
N PRO A 61 16.86 -1.07 -13.39
CA PRO A 61 16.32 -2.22 -14.10
C PRO A 61 14.97 -2.63 -13.52
N VAL A 62 13.98 -2.71 -14.41
CA VAL A 62 12.66 -3.30 -14.16
C VAL A 62 12.64 -4.71 -14.71
N LEU A 63 12.15 -5.66 -13.91
CA LEU A 63 11.89 -7.01 -14.38
C LEU A 63 10.64 -6.97 -15.25
N ASP A 64 10.72 -7.48 -16.48
CA ASP A 64 9.59 -7.61 -17.40
C ASP A 64 8.71 -8.79 -16.97
N THR A 65 8.11 -8.65 -15.79
CA THR A 65 7.34 -9.69 -15.10
C THR A 65 5.98 -9.15 -14.71
N ALA A 66 5.00 -10.04 -14.59
CA ALA A 66 3.70 -9.69 -14.03
C ALA A 66 3.82 -9.20 -12.58
N ALA A 67 2.81 -8.46 -12.11
CA ALA A 67 2.69 -8.10 -10.71
C ALA A 67 2.78 -9.35 -9.82
N PRO A 68 3.46 -9.30 -8.67
CA PRO A 68 3.53 -10.43 -7.77
C PRO A 68 2.13 -10.79 -7.26
N SER A 69 1.92 -12.06 -6.91
CA SER A 69 0.68 -12.48 -6.27
C SER A 69 0.43 -11.67 -4.99
N PRO A 70 -0.80 -11.21 -4.72
CA PRO A 70 -1.12 -10.54 -3.46
C PRO A 70 -0.92 -11.42 -2.23
N ASP A 71 -0.81 -12.75 -2.41
CA ASP A 71 -0.49 -13.70 -1.33
C ASP A 71 1.00 -13.75 -1.00
N ASP A 72 1.89 -13.24 -1.88
CA ASP A 72 3.30 -13.07 -1.58
C ASP A 72 3.51 -11.79 -0.76
N GLN A 73 3.24 -11.90 0.54
CA GLN A 73 3.35 -10.79 1.50
C GLN A 73 4.75 -10.16 1.48
N ALA A 74 5.81 -10.95 1.31
CA ALA A 74 7.18 -10.44 1.26
C ALA A 74 7.44 -9.62 -0.01
N ALA A 75 6.90 -10.01 -1.16
CA ALA A 75 6.94 -9.19 -2.36
C ALA A 75 6.11 -7.90 -2.20
N MET A 76 4.88 -8.00 -1.69
CA MET A 76 4.01 -6.83 -1.48
C MET A 76 4.65 -5.79 -0.54
N GLN A 77 5.20 -6.22 0.60
CA GLN A 77 5.88 -5.33 1.52
C GLN A 77 7.09 -4.62 0.88
N ARG A 78 7.86 -5.33 0.04
CA ARG A 78 8.97 -4.74 -0.70
C ARG A 78 8.51 -3.68 -1.70
N LEU A 79 7.43 -3.92 -2.43
CA LEU A 79 6.85 -2.93 -3.34
C LEU A 79 6.39 -1.67 -2.58
N ILE A 80 5.69 -1.86 -1.46
CA ILE A 80 5.19 -0.77 -0.61
C ILE A 80 6.34 0.07 -0.07
N LEU A 81 7.34 -0.56 0.56
CA LEU A 81 8.47 0.15 1.16
C LEU A 81 9.30 0.91 0.13
N TYR A 82 9.52 0.32 -1.04
CA TYR A 82 10.25 0.99 -2.11
C TYR A 82 9.48 2.20 -2.63
N SER A 83 8.21 2.01 -3.00
CA SER A 83 7.38 3.07 -3.58
C SER A 83 7.15 4.21 -2.59
N ALA A 84 6.79 3.89 -1.34
CA ALA A 84 6.62 4.90 -0.30
C ALA A 84 7.94 5.60 0.04
N GLY A 85 9.05 4.86 0.15
CA GLY A 85 10.37 5.44 0.42
C GLY A 85 10.83 6.41 -0.67
N ALA A 86 10.59 6.06 -1.94
CA ALA A 86 10.92 6.93 -3.07
C ALA A 86 10.05 8.21 -3.08
N HIS A 87 8.73 8.07 -2.90
CA HIS A 87 7.82 9.23 -2.84
C HIS A 87 8.14 10.16 -1.66
N ASP A 88 8.41 9.59 -0.48
CA ASP A 88 8.80 10.36 0.70
C ASP A 88 10.10 11.13 0.46
N THR A 89 11.09 10.49 -0.16
CA THR A 89 12.41 11.09 -0.42
C THR A 89 12.35 12.17 -1.50
N MET A 90 11.60 11.94 -2.57
CA MET A 90 11.54 12.86 -3.72
C MET A 90 10.64 14.05 -3.46
N PHE A 91 9.48 13.84 -2.85
CA PHE A 91 8.41 14.85 -2.80
C PHE A 91 7.97 15.19 -1.38
N GLY A 92 8.49 14.50 -0.36
CA GLY A 92 7.98 14.64 1.01
C GLY A 92 6.50 14.27 1.12
N THR A 93 6.02 13.33 0.29
CA THR A 93 4.58 13.05 0.08
C THR A 93 3.82 12.77 1.37
N PHE A 94 4.47 12.18 2.38
CA PHE A 94 3.82 11.79 3.63
C PHE A 94 4.08 12.78 4.78
N ASN A 95 4.71 13.91 4.49
CA ASN A 95 4.84 15.00 5.44
C ASN A 95 3.52 15.79 5.48
N ALA A 96 2.94 15.92 6.67
CA ALA A 96 1.75 16.70 6.96
C ALA A 96 1.95 18.20 6.68
N SER A 97 3.20 18.68 6.72
CA SER A 97 3.56 20.05 6.35
C SER A 97 3.51 20.24 4.83
N SER A 98 2.49 20.97 4.35
CA SER A 98 2.38 21.44 2.95
C SER A 98 3.52 22.37 2.53
N ALA A 99 4.29 22.92 3.48
CA ALA A 99 5.46 23.76 3.19
C ALA A 99 6.68 22.98 2.67
N SER A 100 6.70 21.65 2.83
CA SER A 100 7.80 20.76 2.43
C SER A 100 7.45 19.82 1.27
N SER A 101 6.21 19.86 0.80
CA SER A 101 5.74 19.04 -0.33
C SER A 101 5.85 19.84 -1.63
N GLU A 102 6.59 19.30 -2.61
CA GLU A 102 6.62 19.88 -3.96
C GLU A 102 5.33 19.59 -4.74
N MET A 103 4.47 18.73 -4.21
CA MET A 103 3.22 18.30 -4.83
C MET A 103 2.02 19.13 -4.31
N PRO A 104 1.06 19.52 -5.17
CA PRO A 104 -0.19 20.16 -4.76
C PRO A 104 -0.91 19.34 -3.70
N GLU A 105 -1.54 20.01 -2.74
CA GLU A 105 -2.17 19.37 -1.58
C GLU A 105 -3.28 18.37 -1.97
N GLU A 106 -4.10 18.71 -2.96
CA GLU A 106 -5.19 17.85 -3.44
C GLU A 106 -4.65 16.56 -4.06
N GLU A 107 -3.68 16.67 -4.98
CA GLU A 107 -3.00 15.53 -5.61
C GLU A 107 -2.29 14.64 -4.58
N ARG A 108 -1.68 15.26 -3.56
CA ARG A 108 -1.04 14.55 -2.45
C ARG A 108 -2.05 13.76 -1.64
N ASN A 109 -3.15 14.38 -1.25
CA ASN A 109 -4.16 13.72 -0.43
C ASN A 109 -4.80 12.55 -1.18
N GLU A 110 -5.12 12.72 -2.46
CA GLU A 110 -5.64 11.65 -3.33
C GLU A 110 -4.65 10.49 -3.45
N PHE A 111 -3.37 10.79 -3.75
CA PHE A 111 -2.34 9.76 -3.83
C PHE A 111 -2.21 8.99 -2.51
N VAL A 112 -2.11 9.70 -1.38
CA VAL A 112 -1.96 9.08 -0.06
C VAL A 112 -3.15 8.17 0.25
N GLU A 113 -4.38 8.62 -0.02
CA GLU A 113 -5.58 7.82 0.23
C GLU A 113 -5.58 6.53 -0.60
N ILE A 114 -5.36 6.63 -1.92
CA ILE A 114 -5.34 5.47 -2.82
C ILE A 114 -4.20 4.52 -2.45
N PHE A 115 -3.02 5.07 -2.15
CA PHE A 115 -1.85 4.28 -1.76
C PHE A 115 -2.10 3.51 -0.46
N LEU A 116 -2.64 4.17 0.57
CA LEU A 116 -2.97 3.52 1.85
C LEU A 116 -4.06 2.47 1.68
N LEU A 117 -5.07 2.72 0.84
CA LEU A 117 -6.11 1.74 0.52
C LEU A 117 -5.51 0.50 -0.16
N ALA A 118 -4.64 0.69 -1.15
CA ALA A 118 -3.96 -0.41 -1.83
C ALA A 118 -3.13 -1.24 -0.85
N CYS A 119 -2.35 -0.59 0.04
CA CYS A 119 -1.60 -1.24 1.10
C CYS A 119 -2.50 -2.04 2.05
N ALA A 120 -3.59 -1.43 2.53
CA ALA A 120 -4.54 -2.07 3.43
C ALA A 120 -5.24 -3.27 2.79
N THR A 121 -5.40 -3.24 1.47
CA THR A 121 -6.02 -4.33 0.69
C THR A 121 -5.09 -5.53 0.55
N VAL A 122 -3.79 -5.31 0.28
CA VAL A 122 -2.85 -6.43 0.02
C VAL A 122 -2.19 -6.99 1.28
N ILE A 123 -2.05 -6.20 2.34
CA ILE A 123 -1.42 -6.65 3.58
C ILE A 123 -2.43 -7.37 4.48
N GLU A 124 -2.07 -8.57 4.90
CA GLU A 124 -2.86 -9.34 5.86
C GLU A 124 -2.75 -8.76 7.28
N GLY A 125 -3.86 -8.73 8.02
CA GLY A 125 -3.94 -8.15 9.37
C GLY A 125 -4.78 -6.86 9.44
N GLN A 126 -5.32 -6.56 10.61
CA GLN A 126 -6.28 -5.46 10.79
C GLN A 126 -5.59 -4.14 11.17
N ARG A 127 -4.47 -4.20 11.89
CA ARG A 127 -3.67 -3.01 12.24
C ARG A 127 -2.34 -3.07 11.54
N ILE A 128 -2.16 -2.22 10.54
CA ILE A 128 -1.01 -2.20 9.65
C ILE A 128 -0.17 -0.95 9.95
N THR A 129 1.14 -1.11 10.09
CA THR A 129 2.09 0.00 10.19
C THR A 129 3.15 -0.15 9.11
N VAL A 130 3.30 0.86 8.27
CA VAL A 130 4.38 1.03 7.31
C VAL A 130 5.36 2.04 7.91
N ASP A 131 6.52 1.58 8.36
CA ASP A 131 7.54 2.42 9.02
C ASP A 131 8.71 2.64 8.06
N LEU A 132 8.79 3.85 7.47
CA LEU A 132 9.85 4.19 6.51
C LEU A 132 11.19 4.49 7.20
N GLN A 133 11.20 4.84 8.48
CA GLN A 133 12.45 5.01 9.24
C GLN A 133 13.13 3.67 9.46
N ARG A 134 12.33 2.64 9.77
CA ARG A 134 12.82 1.28 10.05
C ARG A 134 12.86 0.39 8.81
N GLY A 135 12.22 0.80 7.71
CA GLY A 135 12.10 0.00 6.49
C GLY A 135 11.31 -1.29 6.73
N LEU A 136 10.22 -1.21 7.50
CA LEU A 136 9.46 -2.38 7.96
C LEU A 136 7.97 -2.17 7.77
N VAL A 137 7.27 -3.25 7.42
CA VAL A 137 5.80 -3.32 7.51
C VAL A 137 5.43 -4.33 8.59
N THR A 138 4.64 -3.91 9.57
CA THR A 138 4.07 -4.80 10.59
C THR A 138 2.56 -4.84 10.46
N ALA A 139 1.98 -6.01 10.70
CA ALA A 139 0.54 -6.17 10.74
C ALA A 139 0.13 -7.07 11.90
N GLU A 140 -0.91 -6.65 12.62
CA GLU A 140 -1.47 -7.38 13.74
C GLU A 140 -2.90 -7.82 13.41
N THR A 141 -3.24 -9.06 13.73
CA THR A 141 -4.63 -9.52 13.83
C THR A 141 -5.23 -9.00 15.14
N ALA A 142 -6.47 -8.51 15.10
CA ALA A 142 -7.15 -8.01 16.29
C ALA A 142 -7.40 -9.10 17.34
#